data_AF-A0A2A4FDF9-F1
#
_entry.id   AF-A0A2A4FDF9-F1
#
_cell.length_a   1.000
_cell.length_b   1.000
_cell.length_c   1.000
_cell.angle_alpha   90.00
_cell.angle_beta   90.00
_cell.angle_gamma   90.00
#
_symmetry.space_group_name_H-M   'P 1'
#
loop_
_entity.id
_entity.type
_entity.pdbx_description
1 polymer ?
#
loop_
_entity_poly.entity_id
_entity_poly.type
_entity_poly.pdbx_seq_one_letter_code
_entity_poly.pdbx_strand_id
1 'polypeptide(L)'
;MSTTTMPPVPAADAIERWLIARIAAATGCEAAAIEPDRVMEAYGLTSVMAVGLSAELEDWLGIDVDATIVWDYPTIAGLAAHLADGVRGRAR
;
A
#
# COMPACT_ATOMS: atom_id res chain seq x y z
N MET A 1 26.86 -16.34 2.86
CA MET A 1 25.92 -16.20 3.98
C MET A 1 24.52 -16.17 3.37
N SER A 2 23.69 -17.13 3.77
CA SER A 2 22.25 -17.31 3.60
C SER A 2 21.54 -16.86 2.31
N THR A 3 21.19 -17.87 1.51
CA THR A 3 20.01 -17.94 0.64
C THR A 3 18.72 -17.61 1.41
N THR A 4 17.86 -16.75 0.88
CA THR A 4 16.43 -16.59 1.24
C THR A 4 15.79 -15.75 0.12
N THR A 5 15.22 -16.39 -0.89
CA THR A 5 13.78 -16.70 -1.04
C THR A 5 13.04 -15.60 -1.80
N MET A 6 12.44 -15.96 -2.94
CA MET A 6 11.34 -15.18 -3.53
C MET A 6 10.25 -14.95 -2.48
N PRO A 7 9.60 -13.78 -2.43
CA PRO A 7 8.19 -13.74 -2.09
C PRO A 7 7.38 -13.83 -3.39
N PRO A 8 6.70 -14.94 -3.71
CA PRO A 8 5.74 -14.98 -4.82
C PRO A 8 4.39 -14.33 -4.49
N VAL A 9 4.25 -13.72 -3.31
CA VAL A 9 3.13 -12.87 -2.93
C VAL A 9 3.70 -11.71 -2.13
N PRO A 10 3.46 -10.44 -2.49
CA PRO A 10 3.85 -9.32 -1.65
C PRO A 10 3.11 -9.45 -0.31
N ALA A 11 3.88 -9.72 0.75
CA ALA A 11 3.37 -9.70 2.12
C ALA A 11 2.91 -8.28 2.47
N ALA A 12 2.03 -8.14 3.48
CA ALA A 12 1.54 -6.84 3.94
C ALA A 12 2.69 -5.85 4.18
N ASP A 13 3.81 -6.28 4.78
CA ASP A 13 5.02 -5.48 4.98
C ASP A 13 5.65 -4.92 3.69
N ALA A 14 5.52 -5.64 2.56
CA ALA A 14 6.02 -5.16 1.27
C ALA A 14 5.10 -4.07 0.71
N ILE A 15 3.79 -4.26 0.83
CA ILE A 15 2.77 -3.30 0.39
C ILE A 15 2.85 -2.03 1.24
N GLU A 16 3.00 -2.18 2.56
CA GLU A 16 3.15 -1.08 3.49
C GLU A 16 4.38 -0.22 3.17
N ARG A 17 5.55 -0.83 2.98
CA ARG A 17 6.77 -0.10 2.60
C ARG A 17 6.62 0.61 1.25
N TRP A 18 5.93 -0.01 0.30
CA TRP A 18 5.66 0.60 -1.00
C TRP A 18 4.73 1.82 -0.87
N LEU A 19 3.64 1.69 -0.09
CA LEU A 19 2.71 2.78 0.20
C LEU A 19 3.42 3.93 0.89
N ILE A 20 4.22 3.65 1.92
CA ILE A 20 5.02 4.66 2.63
C ILE A 20 5.93 5.40 1.66
N ALA A 21 6.71 4.69 0.84
CA ALA A 21 7.61 5.31 -0.12
C ALA A 21 6.85 6.18 -1.13
N ARG A 22 5.67 5.73 -1.59
CA ARG A 22 4.86 6.48 -2.56
C ARG A 22 4.23 7.72 -1.96
N ILE A 23 3.67 7.62 -0.76
CA ILE A 23 3.08 8.76 -0.05
C ILE A 23 4.17 9.77 0.29
N ALA A 24 5.34 9.32 0.75
CA ALA A 24 6.51 10.18 1.01
C ALA A 24 6.93 10.95 -0.25
N ALA A 25 7.07 10.26 -1.38
CA ALA A 25 7.42 10.90 -2.65
C ALA A 25 6.37 11.91 -3.12
N ALA A 26 5.08 11.61 -2.93
CA ALA A 26 3.99 12.46 -3.39
C ALA A 26 3.72 13.66 -2.47
N THR A 27 3.95 13.52 -1.15
CA THR A 27 3.80 14.60 -0.16
C THR A 27 5.07 15.43 0.03
N GLY A 28 6.22 14.92 -0.40
CA GLY A 28 7.54 15.50 -0.15
C GLY A 28 8.03 15.29 1.27
N CYS A 29 7.39 14.41 2.05
CA CYS A 29 7.84 14.03 3.40
C CYS A 29 8.86 12.88 3.35
N GLU A 30 9.56 12.69 4.47
CA GLU A 30 10.48 11.56 4.61
C GLU A 30 9.71 10.27 4.91
N ALA A 31 10.08 9.16 4.26
CA ALA A 31 9.44 7.86 4.48
C ALA A 31 9.48 7.42 5.95
N ALA A 32 10.55 7.76 6.68
CA ALA A 32 10.69 7.46 8.11
C ALA A 32 9.77 8.32 9.01
N ALA A 33 9.18 9.40 8.50
CA ALA A 33 8.22 10.23 9.21
C ALA A 33 6.76 9.78 8.99
N ILE A 34 6.55 8.82 8.09
CA ILE A 34 5.23 8.25 7.81
C ILE A 34 5.03 7.02 8.70
N GLU A 35 4.02 7.11 9.55
CA GLU A 35 3.63 6.08 10.50
C GLU A 35 2.50 5.25 9.87
N PRO A 36 2.64 3.92 9.80
CA PRO A 36 1.67 3.07 9.11
C PRO A 36 0.31 2.97 9.84
N ASP A 37 0.30 3.18 11.16
CA ASP A 37 -0.90 3.22 11.99
C ASP A 37 -1.62 4.59 11.97
N ARG A 38 -1.03 5.59 11.31
CA ARG A 38 -1.61 6.93 11.23
C ARG A 38 -2.47 7.08 9.98
N VAL A 39 -3.50 7.91 10.09
CA VAL A 39 -4.39 8.23 8.97
C VAL A 39 -3.63 8.95 7.86
N MET A 40 -3.75 8.45 6.63
CA MET A 40 -3.06 8.97 5.44
C MET A 40 -3.46 10.42 5.13
N GLU A 41 -4.72 10.78 5.41
CA GLU A 41 -5.21 12.16 5.26
C GLU A 41 -4.42 13.18 6.09
N ALA A 42 -3.87 12.77 7.25
CA ALA A 42 -3.05 13.66 8.07
C ALA A 42 -1.72 14.04 7.41
N TYR A 43 -1.27 13.26 6.41
CA TYR A 43 -0.09 13.55 5.61
C TYR A 43 -0.41 14.39 4.36
N GLY A 44 -1.68 14.74 4.13
CA GLY A 44 -2.10 15.50 2.94
C GLY A 44 -2.40 14.62 1.73
N LEU A 45 -2.76 13.35 1.95
CA LEU A 45 -3.23 12.48 0.88
C LEU A 45 -4.48 13.08 0.20
N THR A 46 -4.47 13.13 -1.13
CA THR A 46 -5.60 13.65 -1.93
C THR A 46 -6.24 12.53 -2.76
N SER A 47 -7.46 12.76 -3.27
CA SER A 47 -8.13 11.80 -4.16
C SER A 47 -7.29 11.43 -5.39
N VAL A 48 -6.55 12.37 -5.97
CA VAL A 48 -5.68 12.12 -7.13
C VAL A 48 -4.55 11.16 -6.76
N MET A 49 -3.97 11.32 -5.56
CA MET A 49 -2.96 10.40 -5.05
C MET A 49 -3.54 9.01 -4.80
N ALA A 50 -4.74 8.92 -4.21
CA ALA A 50 -5.42 7.64 -3.97
C ALA A 50 -5.70 6.88 -5.28
N VAL A 51 -6.17 7.58 -6.32
CA VAL A 51 -6.40 6.97 -7.65
C VAL A 51 -5.10 6.51 -8.31
N GLY A 52 -4.01 7.28 -8.17
CA GLY A 52 -2.70 6.87 -8.68
C GLY A 52 -2.16 5.64 -7.92
N LEU A 53 -2.25 5.66 -6.60
CA LEU A 53 -1.87 4.55 -5.72
C LEU A 53 -2.61 3.28 -6.09
N SER A 54 -3.94 3.36 -6.24
CA SER A 54 -4.76 2.21 -6.56
C SER A 54 -4.38 1.63 -7.92
N ALA A 55 -4.30 2.45 -8.99
CA ALA A 55 -3.93 1.98 -10.32
C ALA A 55 -2.56 1.26 -10.36
N GLU A 56 -1.58 1.76 -9.61
CA GLU A 56 -0.25 1.15 -9.54
C GLU A 56 -0.21 -0.12 -8.66
N LEU A 57 -1.04 -0.17 -7.61
CA LEU A 57 -1.24 -1.38 -6.83
C LEU A 57 -1.96 -2.45 -7.64
N GLU A 58 -2.94 -2.09 -8.46
CA GLU A 58 -3.63 -3.01 -9.36
C GLU A 58 -2.65 -3.64 -10.35
N ASP A 59 -1.78 -2.84 -10.98
CA ASP A 59 -0.76 -3.33 -11.90
C ASP A 59 0.26 -4.23 -11.19
N TRP A 60 0.73 -3.83 -10.01
CA TRP A 60 1.75 -4.56 -9.26
C TRP A 60 1.25 -5.87 -8.64
N LEU A 61 0.07 -5.84 -8.02
CA LEU A 61 -0.55 -6.97 -7.33
C LEU A 61 -1.38 -7.83 -8.28
N GLY A 62 -1.76 -7.27 -9.42
CA GLY A 62 -2.63 -7.88 -10.41
C GLY A 62 -4.09 -8.00 -9.96
N ILE A 63 -4.51 -7.42 -8.83
CA ILE A 63 -5.89 -7.46 -8.32
C ILE A 63 -6.64 -6.17 -8.66
N ASP A 64 -7.96 -6.17 -8.53
CA ASP A 64 -8.78 -4.96 -8.66
C ASP A 64 -8.73 -4.20 -7.32
N VAL A 65 -8.36 -2.91 -7.38
CA VAL A 65 -8.21 -2.04 -6.21
C VAL A 65 -8.90 -0.72 -6.50
N ASP A 66 -10.03 -0.50 -5.84
CA ASP A 66 -10.76 0.76 -5.97
C ASP A 66 -10.05 1.87 -5.18
N ALA A 67 -9.94 3.07 -5.76
CA ALA A 67 -9.32 4.22 -5.08
C ALA A 67 -10.05 4.63 -3.80
N THR A 68 -11.34 4.31 -3.70
CA THR A 68 -12.16 4.54 -2.50
C THR A 68 -11.72 3.70 -1.31
N ILE A 69 -10.93 2.63 -1.52
CA ILE A 69 -10.47 1.74 -0.46
C ILE A 69 -9.61 2.45 0.58
N VAL A 70 -8.94 3.53 0.19
CA VAL A 70 -8.15 4.33 1.13
C VAL A 70 -9.06 5.01 2.15
N TRP A 71 -10.35 5.22 1.85
CA TRP A 71 -11.31 5.82 2.77
C TRP A 71 -11.91 4.76 3.70
N ASP A 72 -12.10 3.53 3.20
CA ASP A 72 -12.45 2.37 4.05
C ASP A 72 -11.30 1.98 4.98
N TYR A 73 -10.06 2.11 4.51
CA TYR A 73 -8.83 1.81 5.25
C TYR A 73 -7.90 3.02 5.27
N PRO A 74 -8.16 4.00 6.16
CA PRO A 74 -7.39 5.24 6.21
C PRO A 74 -5.96 5.08 6.72
N THR A 75 -5.60 3.90 7.26
CA THR A 75 -4.25 3.59 7.74
C THR A 75 -3.51 2.71 6.73
N ILE A 76 -2.19 2.93 6.61
CA ILE A 76 -1.35 2.18 5.66
C ILE A 76 -1.32 0.70 6.05
N ALA A 77 -1.18 0.40 7.34
CA ALA A 77 -1.21 -0.96 7.85
C ALA A 77 -2.53 -1.68 7.51
N GLY A 78 -3.66 -0.98 7.67
CA GLY A 78 -4.99 -1.52 7.36
C GLY A 78 -5.16 -1.82 5.87
N LEU A 79 -4.77 -0.87 5.02
CA LEU A 79 -4.82 -1.03 3.58
C LEU A 79 -3.89 -2.16 3.10
N ALA A 80 -2.65 -2.20 3.60
CA ALA A 80 -1.68 -3.22 3.24
C ALA A 80 -2.15 -4.64 3.63
N ALA A 81 -2.74 -4.78 4.82
CA ALA A 81 -3.32 -6.05 5.27
C ALA A 81 -4.48 -6.50 4.37
N HIS A 82 -5.39 -5.58 4.01
CA HIS A 82 -6.51 -5.87 3.12
C HIS A 82 -6.04 -6.32 1.73
N LEU A 83 -5.11 -5.59 1.13
CA LEU A 83 -4.56 -5.91 -0.19
C LEU A 83 -3.82 -7.26 -0.18
N ALA A 84 -3.06 -7.55 0.88
CA ALA A 84 -2.39 -8.84 1.04
C ALA A 84 -3.38 -10.01 1.13
N ASP A 85 -4.56 -9.81 1.71
CA ASP A 85 -5.63 -10.80 1.73
C ASP A 85 -6.28 -10.98 0.33
N GLY A 86 -6.53 -9.88 -0.38
CA GLY A 86 -7.06 -9.90 -1.75
C GLY A 86 -6.18 -10.70 -2.72
N VAL A 87 -4.86 -10.54 -2.66
CA VAL A 87 -3.91 -11.33 -3.47
C VAL A 87 -3.97 -12.82 -3.12
N ARG A 88 -4.13 -13.17 -1.83
CA ARG A 88 -4.27 -14.56 -1.40
C ARG A 88 -5.59 -15.18 -1.84
N GLY A 89 -6.67 -14.40 -1.89
CA GLY A 89 -7.98 -14.83 -2.38
C GLY A 89 -7.99 -15.22 -3.85
N ARG A 90 -7.15 -14.55 -4.67
CA ARG A 90 -7.06 -14.76 -6.12
C ARG A 90 -6.16 -15.91 -6.55
N ALA A 91 -5.30 -16.40 -5.65
CA ALA A 91 -4.39 -17.52 -5.89
C ALA A 91 -5.03 -18.91 -5.64
N ARG A 92 -6.37 -18.99 -5.57
CA ARG A 92 -7.16 -20.21 -5.39
C ARG A 92 -7.83 -20.63 -6.68
#